data_AF-A0A9Q9F5L8-F1
#
_entry.id   AF-A0A9Q9F5L8-F1
#
_cell.length_a   1.000
_cell.length_b   1.000
_cell.length_c   1.000
_cell.angle_alpha   90.00
_cell.angle_beta   90.00
_cell.angle_gamma   90.00
#
_symmetry.space_group_name_H-M   'P 1'
#
loop_
_entity.id
_entity.type
_entity.pdbx_description
1 polymer ?
#
loop_
_entity_poly.entity_id
_entity_poly.type
_entity_poly.pdbx_seq_one_letter_code
_entity_poly.pdbx_strand_id
1 'polypeptide(L)' 'MTIEHSIENNQRKKVVWCSGKGDDDNYVEHPKIYLTLTKEKVVCPYCSKVFFCNEN' A
#
# COMPACT_ATOMS: atom_id res chain seq x y z
N MET A 1 31.42 6.13 26.67
CA MET A 1 31.22 6.33 25.22
C MET A 1 29.88 5.71 24.89
N THR A 2 28.82 6.51 24.91
CA THR A 2 27.45 6.03 24.68
C THR A 2 27.19 6.09 23.19
N ILE A 3 27.04 4.94 22.55
CA ILE A 3 26.73 4.86 21.13
C ILE A 3 25.22 5.08 21.00
N GLU A 4 24.82 6.30 20.63
CA GLU A 4 23.45 6.57 20.22
C GLU A 4 23.22 5.89 18.86
N HIS A 5 22.56 4.73 18.90
CA HIS A 5 22.10 4.03 17.71
C HIS A 5 20.99 4.87 17.05
N SER A 6 21.35 5.75 16.13
CA SER A 6 20.40 6.37 15.22
C SER A 6 19.89 5.31 14.25
N ILE A 7 18.83 4.61 14.62
CA ILE A 7 18.06 3.78 13.69
C ILE A 7 17.27 4.75 12.80
N GLU A 8 17.91 5.25 11.74
CA GLU A 8 17.19 5.88 10.63
C GLU A 8 16.40 4.80 9.88
N ASN A 9 15.22 4.45 10.40
CA ASN A 9 14.24 3.68 9.64
C ASN A 9 13.46 4.65 8.74
N ASN A 10 14.15 5.21 7.74
CA ASN A 10 13.57 6.12 6.75
C ASN A 10 12.77 5.34 5.68
N GLN A 11 12.02 4.31 6.08
CA GLN A 11 11.06 3.67 5.21
C GLN A 11 9.74 4.42 5.35
N ARG A 12 9.54 5.44 4.52
CA ARG A 12 8.26 6.13 4.38
C ARG A 12 7.20 5.11 3.96
N LYS A 13 6.52 4.49 4.92
CA LYS A 13 5.44 3.54 4.67
C LYS A 13 4.28 4.29 4.03
N LYS A 14 4.18 4.22 2.69
CA LYS A 14 3.01 4.75 1.98
C LYS A 14 1.85 3.78 2.19
N VAL A 15 0.70 4.32 2.58
CA VAL A 15 -0.53 3.54 2.79
C VAL A 15 -1.52 3.95 1.72
N VAL A 16 -2.05 2.98 0.99
CA VAL A 16 -3.16 3.16 0.05
C VAL A 16 -4.38 2.42 0.56
N TRP A 17 -5.55 2.82 0.07
CA TRP A 17 -6.80 2.17 0.41
C TRP A 17 -7.48 1.67 -0.86
N CYS A 18 -8.12 0.52 -0.75
CA CYS A 18 -9.00 -0.01 -1.78
C CYS A 18 -10.39 -0.14 -1.17
N SER A 19 -11.36 0.61 -1.69
CA SER A 19 -12.75 0.58 -1.22
C SER A 19 -13.57 -0.55 -1.84
N GLY A 20 -12.98 -1.33 -2.74
CA GLY A 20 -13.72 -2.26 -3.56
C GLY A 20 -14.91 -1.57 -4.20
N LYS A 21 -14.76 -0.34 -4.74
CA LYS A 21 -15.72 0.39 -5.60
C LYS A 21 -15.08 0.68 -6.96
N GLY A 22 -15.81 0.50 -8.06
CA GLY A 22 -15.35 0.85 -9.41
C GLY A 22 -16.21 0.24 -10.53
N ASP A 23 -16.14 0.85 -11.70
CA ASP A 23 -16.84 0.47 -12.95
C ASP A 23 -16.11 -0.62 -13.76
N ASP A 24 -15.25 -1.41 -13.10
CA ASP A 24 -14.41 -2.39 -13.81
C ASP A 24 -15.18 -3.72 -13.97
N ASP A 25 -15.09 -4.38 -15.12
CA ASP A 25 -15.80 -5.64 -15.41
C ASP A 25 -15.44 -6.77 -14.41
N ASN A 26 -14.27 -6.69 -13.75
CA ASN A 26 -13.81 -7.62 -12.72
C ASN A 26 -14.04 -7.09 -11.29
N TYR A 27 -15.08 -6.28 -11.13
CA TYR A 27 -15.45 -5.71 -9.84
C TYR A 27 -15.85 -6.79 -8.83
N VAL A 28 -15.04 -6.92 -7.77
CA VAL A 28 -15.38 -7.70 -6.59
C VAL A 28 -15.71 -6.71 -5.47
N GLU A 29 -16.98 -6.72 -5.02
CA GLU A 29 -17.41 -5.89 -3.90
C GLU A 29 -16.74 -6.38 -2.61
N HIS A 30 -16.00 -5.48 -1.94
CA HIS A 30 -15.31 -5.81 -0.70
C HIS A 30 -15.24 -4.58 0.23
N PRO A 31 -15.15 -4.77 1.55
CA PRO A 31 -15.02 -3.65 2.49
C PRO A 31 -13.76 -2.84 2.23
N LYS A 32 -13.76 -1.57 2.63
CA LYS A 32 -12.58 -0.70 2.52
C LYS A 32 -11.42 -1.29 3.31
N ILE A 33 -10.33 -1.62 2.61
CA ILE A 33 -9.09 -2.10 3.22
C ILE A 33 -7.96 -1.11 3.02
N TYR A 34 -6.99 -1.16 3.94
CA TYR A 34 -5.75 -0.38 3.87
C TYR A 34 -4.60 -1.33 3.56
N LEU A 35 -3.80 -0.96 2.56
CA LEU A 35 -2.66 -1.74 2.09
C LEU A 35 -1.40 -0.90 2.30
N THR A 36 -0.41 -1.50 2.97
CA THR A 36 0.91 -0.88 3.13
C THR A 36 1.74 -1.17 1.89
N LEU A 37 2.20 -0.13 1.20
CA LEU A 37 3.19 -0.27 0.13
C LEU A 37 4.56 -0.49 0.78
N THR A 38 4.98 -1.75 0.80
CA THR A 38 6.33 -2.16 1.22
C THR A 38 7.28 -2.32 0.02
N LYS A 39 6.75 -2.25 -1.21
CA LYS A 39 7.46 -2.39 -2.49
C LYS A 39 6.88 -1.36 -3.48
N GLU A 40 7.49 -1.24 -4.66
CA GLU A 40 7.01 -0.38 -5.76
C GLU A 40 5.54 -0.63 -6.14
N LYS A 41 4.99 -1.81 -5.85
CA LYS A 41 3.57 -2.13 -6.05
C LYS A 41 2.96 -2.96 -4.93
N VAL A 42 1.64 -2.83 -4.75
CA VAL A 42 0.82 -3.71 -3.91
C VAL A 42 -0.45 -4.11 -4.67
N VAL A 43 -0.89 -5.35 -4.47
CA VAL A 43 -2.10 -5.89 -5.12
C VAL A 43 -3.19 -6.04 -4.07
N CYS A 44 -4.40 -5.58 -4.38
CA CYS A 44 -5.57 -5.83 -3.53
C CYS A 44 -5.93 -7.33 -3.58
N PRO A 45 -6.03 -8.03 -2.43
CA PRO A 45 -6.34 -9.47 -2.41
C PRO A 45 -7.78 -9.80 -2.82
N TYR A 46 -8.66 -8.80 -2.93
CA TYR A 46 -10.08 -9.00 -3.23
C TYR A 46 -10.41 -8.77 -4.71
N CYS A 47 -10.01 -7.63 -5.25
CA CYS A 47 -10.33 -7.24 -6.63
C CYS A 47 -9.11 -7.30 -7.58
N SER A 48 -7.98 -7.81 -7.11
CA SER A 48 -6.72 -7.91 -7.87
C SER A 48 -6.19 -6.58 -8.44
N LYS A 49 -6.74 -5.43 -8.00
CA LYS A 49 -6.28 -4.10 -8.40
C LYS A 49 -4.84 -3.88 -7.95
N VAL A 50 -3.99 -3.43 -8.88
CA VAL A 50 -2.59 -3.13 -8.62
C VAL A 50 -2.43 -1.65 -8.35
N PHE A 51 -1.79 -1.31 -7.23
CA PHE A 51 -1.46 0.05 -6.84
C PHE A 51 0.05 0.23 -6.94
N PHE A 52 0.49 1.31 -7.59
CA PHE A 52 1.90 1.65 -7.77
C PHE A 52 2.29 2.80 -6.85
N CYS A 53 3.47 2.70 -6.27
CA CYS A 53 4.12 3.77 -5.55
C CYS A 53 4.76 4.72 -6.57
N ASN A 54 4.09 5.81 -6.95
CA ASN A 54 4.78 6.88 -7.68
C ASN A 54 5.58 7.70 -6.66
N GLU A 55 6.90 7.77 -6.84
CA GLU A 55 7.79 8.65 -6.10
C GLU A 55 8.20 9.77 -7.05
N ASN A 56 7.63 10.96 -6.83
CA ASN A 56 7.96 12.18 -7.57
C ASN A 56 8.75 13.11 -6.65
#